data_AF-A0AA97JZ64-F1
#
_entry.id   AF-A0AA97JZ64-F1
#
_cell.length_a   1.000
_cell.length_b   1.000
_cell.length_c   1.000
_cell.angle_alpha   90.00
_cell.angle_beta   90.00
_cell.angle_gamma   90.00
#
_symmetry.space_group_name_H-M   'P 1'
#
loop_
_entity.id
_entity.type
_entity.pdbx_description
1 polymer ?
#
loop_
_entity_poly.entity_id
_entity_poly.type
_entity_poly.pdbx_seq_one_letter_code
_entity_poly.pdbx_strand_id
1 'polypeptide(L)'
;MHNGVILHAQEVSRAQDVKEMQMKNDNHIRNIFRHGDRTPFESYPTNLYQESDWPQGYGQLTTLGIQQQYELGQYLRERCGYFLSIDYKREEIFVLSTDYDRTIMSAQATLAGLYPPTGGQIWNPQILWQPIPVHTVPQSPDYLHSPIPGCPRYDRIQNETIKSKIFQEVLQPYMPPISPTPLLFTSPSPRNSL
;
A
#
# COMPACT_ATOMS: atom_id res chain seq x y z
N MET A 1 -2.61 -2.22 10.25
CA MET A 1 -2.62 -0.87 9.64
C MET A 1 -2.53 -1.03 8.13
N HIS A 2 -3.53 -0.53 7.41
CA HIS A 2 -3.57 -0.60 5.95
C HIS A 2 -2.85 0.64 5.40
N ASN A 3 -1.69 0.41 4.78
CA ASN A 3 -0.90 1.45 4.11
C ASN A 3 -0.92 1.12 2.62
N GLY A 4 -1.72 1.88 1.87
CA GLY A 4 -2.00 1.63 0.47
C GLY A 4 -1.31 2.65 -0.45
N VAL A 5 -1.12 2.24 -1.69
CA VAL A 5 -0.82 3.13 -2.81
C VAL A 5 -2.10 3.27 -3.62
N ILE A 6 -2.45 4.51 -3.96
CA ILE A 6 -3.53 4.84 -4.88
C ILE A 6 -2.91 5.26 -6.21
N LEU A 7 -3.20 4.48 -7.25
CA LEU A 7 -2.90 4.82 -8.63
C LEU A 7 -4.22 5.20 -9.30
N HIS A 8 -4.34 6.45 -9.69
CA HIS A 8 -5.47 6.96 -10.46
C HIS A 8 -5.02 7.16 -11.90
N ALA A 9 -5.77 6.59 -12.84
CA ALA A 9 -5.59 6.81 -14.26
C ALA A 9 -6.87 7.42 -14.84
N GLN A 10 -6.70 8.34 -15.79
CA GLN A 10 -7.78 9.00 -16.50
C GLN A 10 -7.53 8.90 -18.01
N GLU A 11 -8.61 8.68 -18.77
CA GLU A 11 -8.53 8.74 -20.23
C GLU A 11 -8.45 10.20 -20.67
N VAL A 12 -7.37 10.56 -21.36
CA VAL A 12 -7.27 11.85 -22.05
C VAL A 12 -7.79 11.63 -23.47
N SER A 13 -9.03 12.05 -23.71
CA SER A 13 -9.80 11.85 -24.94
C SER A 13 -8.93 11.82 -26.21
N ARG A 14 -8.75 10.63 -26.81
CA ARG A 14 -8.29 10.54 -28.20
C ARG A 14 -9.49 10.80 -29.10
N ALA A 15 -9.43 11.89 -29.86
CA ALA A 15 -10.32 12.05 -30.99
C ALA A 15 -10.09 10.87 -31.96
N GLN A 16 -11.19 10.27 -32.42
CA GLN A 16 -11.31 9.26 -33.49
C GLN A 16 -11.02 7.81 -33.06
N ASP A 17 -12.06 7.10 -32.62
CA ASP A 17 -12.70 6.02 -33.38
C ASP A 17 -13.78 5.31 -32.53
N VAL A 18 -15.00 5.83 -32.64
CA VAL A 18 -16.18 5.33 -31.94
C VAL A 18 -16.77 4.18 -32.75
N LYS A 19 -16.44 2.91 -32.42
CA LYS A 19 -17.32 1.80 -32.85
C LYS A 19 -17.33 0.49 -32.06
N GLU A 20 -16.58 0.31 -30.97
CA GLU A 20 -16.70 -0.93 -30.14
C GLU A 20 -16.71 -0.69 -28.62
N MET A 21 -16.97 0.52 -28.14
CA MET A 21 -17.05 0.81 -26.70
C MET A 21 -18.43 0.55 -26.10
N GLN A 22 -18.83 -0.73 -26.05
CA GLN A 22 -20.03 -1.15 -25.31
C GLN A 22 -19.70 -1.99 -24.08
N MET A 23 -18.70 -1.53 -23.32
CA MET A 23 -18.42 -1.93 -21.93
C MET A 23 -18.16 -0.68 -21.09
N LYS A 24 -19.25 -0.11 -20.53
CA LYS A 24 -19.35 0.79 -19.37
C LYS A 24 -18.50 2.08 -19.36
N ASN A 25 -19.20 3.21 -19.25
CA ASN A 25 -18.71 4.58 -19.05
C ASN A 25 -17.83 4.76 -17.78
N ASP A 26 -16.65 4.18 -17.71
CA ASP A 26 -15.64 4.53 -16.71
C ASP A 26 -14.50 5.28 -17.41
N ASN A 27 -14.61 6.62 -17.45
CA ASN A 27 -13.54 7.50 -17.95
C ASN A 27 -12.29 7.54 -17.02
N HIS A 28 -12.27 6.70 -15.98
CA HIS A 28 -11.29 6.68 -14.92
C HIS A 28 -11.09 5.26 -14.38
N ILE A 29 -9.83 4.90 -14.10
CA ILE A 29 -9.47 3.66 -13.39
C ILE A 29 -8.77 4.05 -12.08
N ARG A 30 -9.21 3.47 -10.95
CA ARG A 30 -8.57 3.62 -9.64
C ARG A 30 -8.09 2.27 -9.15
N ASN A 31 -6.78 2.14 -8.94
CA ASN A 31 -6.19 0.99 -8.31
C ASN A 31 -5.71 1.38 -6.91
N ILE A 32 -6.16 0.64 -5.89
CA ILE A 32 -5.69 0.77 -4.52
C ILE A 32 -5.05 -0.55 -4.15
N PHE A 33 -3.76 -0.55 -3.85
CA PHE A 33 -3.02 -1.76 -3.55
C PHE A 33 -2.16 -1.60 -2.30
N ARG A 34 -1.91 -2.72 -1.62
CA ARG A 34 -1.00 -2.77 -0.48
C ARG A 34 0.45 -2.83 -0.98
N HIS A 35 1.36 -2.33 -0.15
CA HIS A 35 2.79 -2.56 -0.33
C HIS A 35 3.12 -4.07 -0.50
N GLY A 36 4.28 -4.37 -1.08
CA GLY A 36 4.78 -5.75 -1.21
C GLY A 36 5.23 -6.36 0.12
N ASP A 37 5.81 -7.56 0.07
CA ASP A 37 6.42 -8.20 1.22
C ASP A 37 7.38 -7.28 1.99
N ARG A 38 7.33 -7.35 3.32
CA ARG A 38 8.08 -6.47 4.22
C ARG A 38 8.54 -7.20 5.46
N THR A 39 9.57 -6.67 6.10
CA THR A 39 10.02 -7.10 7.43
C THR A 39 8.95 -6.81 8.51
N PRO A 40 8.99 -7.48 9.67
CA PRO A 40 8.09 -7.22 10.80
C PRO A 40 8.12 -5.76 11.21
N PHE A 41 6.99 -5.23 11.71
CA PHE A 41 6.95 -3.84 12.19
C PHE A 41 7.53 -3.72 13.61
N GLU A 42 7.28 -4.74 14.41
CA GLU A 42 7.77 -4.89 15.78
C GLU A 42 7.94 -6.38 16.09
N SER A 43 8.59 -6.66 17.20
CA SER A 43 8.84 -8.02 17.69
C SER A 43 8.15 -8.24 19.04
N TYR A 44 7.91 -9.49 19.40
CA TYR A 44 7.37 -9.85 20.72
C TYR A 44 8.53 -10.18 21.69
N PRO A 45 8.32 -10.03 23.02
CA PRO A 45 9.43 -10.03 23.99
C PRO A 45 10.32 -11.28 24.00
N THR A 46 9.77 -12.45 23.67
CA THR A 46 10.49 -13.73 23.66
C THR A 46 11.00 -14.14 22.28
N ASN A 47 10.91 -13.27 21.27
CA ASN A 47 11.38 -13.58 19.93
C ASN A 47 12.91 -13.70 19.91
N LEU A 48 13.39 -14.78 19.29
CA LEU A 48 14.82 -15.02 19.11
C LEU A 48 15.43 -14.07 18.06
N TYR A 49 14.63 -13.57 17.12
CA TYR A 49 15.08 -12.68 16.06
C TYR A 49 14.78 -11.21 16.40
N GLN A 50 15.82 -10.39 16.34
CA GLN A 50 15.82 -8.96 16.61
C GLN A 50 15.90 -8.16 15.31
N GLU A 51 15.82 -6.84 15.40
CA GLU A 51 15.82 -5.95 14.22
C GLU A 51 17.08 -6.13 13.36
N SER A 52 18.23 -6.36 13.99
CA SER A 52 19.52 -6.58 13.32
C SER A 52 19.57 -7.81 12.42
N ASP A 53 18.66 -8.77 12.63
CA ASP A 53 18.57 -9.98 11.79
C ASP A 53 17.86 -9.71 10.45
N TRP A 54 17.25 -8.53 10.30
CA TRP A 54 16.59 -8.09 9.08
C TRP A 54 17.52 -7.12 8.34
N PRO A 55 17.98 -7.42 7.11
CA PRO A 55 18.99 -6.60 6.43
C PRO A 55 18.60 -5.13 6.24
N GLN A 56 17.30 -4.86 6.16
CA GLN A 56 16.72 -3.52 6.01
C GLN A 56 16.17 -2.95 7.33
N GLY A 57 16.22 -3.69 8.44
CA GLY A 57 15.54 -3.33 9.70
C GLY A 57 14.03 -3.57 9.67
N TYR A 58 13.30 -3.08 10.66
CA TYR A 58 11.85 -3.32 10.80
C TYR A 58 10.99 -2.42 9.90
N GLY A 59 9.85 -2.96 9.47
CA GLY A 59 8.83 -2.27 8.69
C GLY A 59 9.22 -1.94 7.24
N GLN A 60 10.37 -2.44 6.78
CA GLN A 60 10.96 -2.11 5.48
C GLN A 60 10.61 -3.12 4.39
N LEU A 61 10.53 -2.64 3.14
CA LEU A 61 10.21 -3.48 1.99
C LEU A 61 11.37 -4.42 1.67
N THR A 62 11.07 -5.70 1.43
CA THR A 62 12.09 -6.69 1.07
C THR A 62 12.32 -6.72 -0.45
N THR A 63 13.40 -7.38 -0.89
CA THR A 63 13.62 -7.65 -2.32
C THR A 63 12.47 -8.46 -2.94
N LEU A 64 11.88 -9.39 -2.18
CA LEU A 64 10.68 -10.10 -2.61
C LEU A 64 9.50 -9.13 -2.80
N GLY A 65 9.32 -8.18 -1.88
CA GLY A 65 8.29 -7.16 -1.98
C GLY A 65 8.45 -6.24 -3.19
N ILE A 66 9.69 -5.89 -3.55
CA ILE A 66 9.99 -5.15 -4.79
C ILE A 66 9.56 -5.96 -6.02
N GLN A 67 9.93 -7.24 -6.09
CA GLN A 67 9.59 -8.11 -7.22
C GLN A 67 8.06 -8.27 -7.37
N GLN A 68 7.34 -8.48 -6.28
CA GLN A 68 5.87 -8.59 -6.29
C GLN A 68 5.20 -7.33 -6.85
N GLN A 69 5.73 -6.16 -6.51
CA GLN A 69 5.17 -4.87 -6.98
C GLN A 69 5.53 -4.63 -8.45
N TYR A 70 6.74 -4.98 -8.86
CA TYR A 70 7.12 -4.96 -10.27
C TYR A 70 6.19 -5.85 -11.13
N GLU A 71 5.93 -7.08 -10.68
CA GLU A 71 4.99 -8.01 -11.34
C GLU A 71 3.56 -7.47 -11.36
N LEU A 72 3.10 -6.82 -10.29
CA LEU A 72 1.83 -6.11 -10.27
C LEU A 72 1.80 -5.01 -11.35
N GLY A 73 2.89 -4.27 -11.54
CA GLY A 73 3.04 -3.29 -12.61
C GLY A 73 2.87 -3.89 -14.00
N GLN A 74 3.51 -5.04 -14.25
CA GLN A 74 3.38 -5.77 -15.51
C GLN A 74 1.95 -6.25 -15.74
N TYR A 75 1.32 -6.82 -14.71
CA TYR A 75 -0.08 -7.23 -14.76
C TYR A 75 -1.01 -6.05 -15.09
N LEU A 76 -0.79 -4.89 -14.47
CA LEU A 76 -1.56 -3.68 -14.74
C LEU A 76 -1.33 -3.18 -16.18
N ARG A 77 -0.12 -3.32 -16.73
CA ARG A 77 0.17 -3.00 -18.13
C ARG A 77 -0.64 -3.88 -19.08
N GLU A 78 -0.69 -5.18 -18.83
CA GLU A 78 -1.48 -6.11 -19.64
C GLU A 78 -2.98 -5.83 -19.51
N ARG A 79 -3.45 -5.63 -18.28
CA ARG A 79 -4.87 -5.44 -18.00
C ARG A 79 -5.41 -4.09 -18.46
N CYS A 80 -4.63 -3.02 -18.31
CA CYS A 80 -5.05 -1.64 -18.57
C CYS A 80 -4.39 -1.05 -19.83
N GLY A 81 -3.67 -1.85 -20.63
CA GLY A 81 -2.96 -1.38 -21.82
C GLY A 81 -3.88 -0.81 -22.92
N TYR A 82 -5.16 -1.16 -22.91
CA TYR A 82 -6.16 -0.54 -23.80
C TYR A 82 -6.53 0.89 -23.38
N PHE A 83 -6.31 1.24 -22.11
CA PHE A 83 -6.69 2.51 -21.51
C PHE A 83 -5.49 3.45 -21.33
N LEU A 84 -4.32 2.89 -21.03
CA LEU A 84 -3.09 3.63 -20.77
C LEU A 84 -2.21 3.69 -22.02
N SER A 85 -1.66 4.87 -22.33
CA SER A 85 -0.63 4.97 -23.36
C SER A 85 0.58 4.09 -23.04
N ILE A 86 1.25 3.59 -24.09
CA ILE A 86 2.49 2.81 -23.97
C ILE A 86 3.54 3.66 -23.25
N ASP A 87 3.80 4.86 -23.77
CA ASP A 87 4.69 5.84 -23.15
C ASP A 87 3.99 6.52 -21.96
N TYR A 88 4.78 6.86 -20.93
CA TYR A 88 4.27 7.61 -19.78
C TYR A 88 3.86 9.02 -20.20
N LYS A 89 2.66 9.45 -19.78
CA LYS A 89 2.20 10.83 -19.89
C LYS A 89 1.71 11.33 -18.55
N ARG A 90 2.20 12.51 -18.14
CA ARG A 90 1.88 13.10 -16.83
C ARG A 90 0.40 13.46 -16.67
N GLU A 91 -0.33 13.62 -17.78
CA GLU A 91 -1.76 13.95 -17.78
C GLU A 91 -2.66 12.72 -17.63
N GLU A 92 -2.14 11.51 -17.89
CA GLU A 92 -2.93 10.27 -17.88
C GLU A 92 -2.96 9.57 -16.51
N ILE A 93 -1.92 9.75 -15.69
CA ILE A 93 -1.81 9.07 -14.40
C ILE A 93 -1.42 10.02 -13.25
N PHE A 94 -1.97 9.73 -12.08
CA PHE A 94 -1.62 10.35 -10.81
C PHE A 94 -1.38 9.25 -9.76
N VAL A 95 -0.25 9.31 -9.08
CA VAL A 95 0.16 8.30 -8.12
C VAL A 95 0.32 8.93 -6.75
N LEU A 96 -0.39 8.38 -5.76
CA LEU A 96 -0.41 8.84 -4.39
C LEU A 96 -0.09 7.68 -3.45
N SER A 97 0.88 7.85 -2.58
CA SER A 97 1.29 6.88 -1.57
C SER A 97 1.16 7.47 -0.17
N THR A 98 0.80 6.64 0.81
CA THR A 98 1.06 6.98 2.21
C THR A 98 2.56 7.23 2.44
N ASP A 99 2.90 8.05 3.44
CA ASP A 99 4.26 8.49 3.74
C ASP A 99 5.05 7.44 4.56
N TYR A 100 5.27 6.28 3.95
CA TYR A 100 6.14 5.21 4.46
C TYR A 100 7.05 4.72 3.34
N ASP A 101 8.31 4.46 3.65
CA ASP A 101 9.32 3.92 2.72
C ASP A 101 8.76 2.74 1.93
N ARG A 102 8.20 1.75 2.64
CA ARG A 102 7.64 0.54 2.02
C ARG A 102 6.55 0.81 0.99
N THR A 103 5.71 1.83 1.15
CA THR A 103 4.63 2.15 0.19
C THR A 103 5.14 2.98 -0.97
N ILE A 104 6.04 3.93 -0.72
CA ILE A 104 6.66 4.74 -1.78
C ILE A 104 7.52 3.85 -2.69
N MET A 105 8.36 2.99 -2.10
CA MET A 105 9.16 2.01 -2.84
C MET A 105 8.30 1.02 -3.62
N SER A 106 7.18 0.57 -3.04
CA SER A 106 6.22 -0.29 -3.74
C SER A 106 5.61 0.41 -4.95
N ALA A 107 5.19 1.68 -4.80
CA ALA A 107 4.67 2.46 -5.90
C ALA A 107 5.70 2.61 -7.03
N GLN A 108 6.95 2.90 -6.69
CA GLN A 108 8.05 3.01 -7.66
C GLN A 108 8.32 1.69 -8.40
N ALA A 109 8.33 0.56 -7.69
CA ALA A 109 8.51 -0.76 -8.29
C ALA A 109 7.35 -1.11 -9.25
N THR A 110 6.11 -0.86 -8.83
CA THR A 110 4.93 -1.01 -9.69
C THR A 110 5.00 -0.14 -10.94
N LEU A 111 5.45 1.11 -10.81
CA LEU A 111 5.60 2.01 -11.95
C LEU A 111 6.72 1.57 -12.90
N ALA A 112 7.79 0.96 -12.39
CA ALA A 112 8.85 0.39 -13.21
C ALA A 112 8.33 -0.78 -14.08
N GLY A 113 7.45 -1.63 -13.52
CA GLY A 113 6.80 -2.71 -14.29
C GLY A 113 5.69 -2.21 -15.23
N LEU A 114 5.02 -1.12 -14.85
CA LEU A 114 3.94 -0.53 -15.64
C LEU A 114 4.45 0.29 -16.82
N TYR A 115 5.50 1.10 -16.66
CA TYR A 115 6.06 1.98 -17.70
C TYR A 115 7.56 1.77 -17.95
N PRO A 116 7.98 0.58 -18.43
CA PRO A 116 9.30 0.45 -19.03
C PRO A 116 9.47 1.49 -20.16
N PRO A 117 10.56 2.30 -20.16
CA PRO A 117 10.70 3.37 -21.14
C PRO A 117 10.88 2.81 -22.55
N THR A 118 10.19 3.41 -23.51
CA THR A 118 10.29 3.08 -24.94
C THR A 118 10.68 4.29 -25.78
N GLY A 119 11.30 4.05 -26.93
CA GLY A 119 11.65 5.09 -27.91
C GLY A 119 12.38 6.28 -27.28
N GLY A 120 11.80 7.47 -27.41
CA GLY A 120 12.38 8.72 -26.91
C GLY A 120 12.37 8.88 -25.38
N GLN A 121 11.66 8.02 -24.63
CA GLN A 121 11.69 8.04 -23.16
C GLN A 121 12.87 7.25 -22.57
N ILE A 122 13.64 6.54 -23.40
CA ILE A 122 14.89 5.90 -22.99
C ILE A 122 15.96 6.98 -22.84
N TRP A 123 16.11 7.51 -21.63
CA TRP A 123 17.15 8.49 -21.30
C TRP A 123 18.53 7.82 -21.11
N ASN A 124 18.55 6.52 -20.77
CA ASN A 124 19.77 5.74 -20.62
C ASN A 124 19.55 4.30 -21.15
N PRO A 125 20.31 3.85 -22.17
CA PRO A 125 20.13 2.53 -22.76
C PRO A 125 20.55 1.37 -21.85
N GLN A 126 21.31 1.62 -20.78
CA GLN A 126 21.70 0.61 -19.80
C GLN A 126 20.72 0.50 -18.63
N ILE A 127 19.79 1.47 -18.50
CA ILE A 127 18.83 1.55 -17.40
C ILE A 127 17.45 1.71 -18.01
N LEU A 128 16.75 0.59 -18.20
CA LEU A 128 15.37 0.56 -18.72
C LEU A 128 14.35 0.92 -17.62
N TRP A 129 14.56 2.09 -17.00
CA TRP A 129 13.70 2.68 -15.99
C TRP A 129 13.61 4.17 -16.25
N GLN A 130 12.46 4.77 -15.94
CA GLN A 130 12.27 6.21 -15.99
C GLN A 130 11.65 6.74 -14.69
N PRO A 131 12.02 7.96 -14.26
CA PRO A 131 11.43 8.57 -13.08
C PRO A 131 9.98 8.95 -13.35
N ILE A 132 9.06 8.40 -12.55
CA ILE A 132 7.65 8.78 -12.53
C ILE A 132 7.32 9.32 -11.14
N PRO A 133 6.68 10.51 -11.02
CA PRO A 133 6.36 11.10 -9.72
C PRO A 133 5.43 10.22 -8.88
N VAL A 134 5.81 10.02 -7.61
CA VAL A 134 4.96 9.44 -6.56
C VAL A 134 4.70 10.52 -5.53
N HIS A 135 3.46 10.99 -5.42
CA HIS A 135 3.06 11.99 -4.44
C HIS A 135 2.80 11.34 -3.09
N THR A 136 2.97 12.10 -2.02
CA THR A 136 2.63 11.66 -0.67
C THR A 136 1.95 12.78 0.11
N VAL A 137 1.25 12.40 1.17
CA VAL A 137 0.68 13.31 2.17
C VAL A 137 1.37 12.99 3.49
N PRO A 138 1.86 13.99 4.24
CA PRO A 138 2.51 13.76 5.54
C PRO A 138 1.65 12.88 6.45
N GLN A 139 2.28 12.00 7.23
CA GLN A 139 1.61 11.02 8.10
C GLN A 139 0.52 11.59 9.02
N SER A 140 0.62 12.88 9.37
CA SER A 140 -0.40 13.59 10.13
C SER A 140 -0.77 14.91 9.43
N PRO A 141 -2.05 15.13 9.06
CA PRO A 141 -3.19 14.21 9.07
C PRO A 141 -3.28 13.42 7.75
N ASP A 142 -2.71 12.21 7.69
CA ASP A 142 -2.88 11.34 6.53
C ASP A 142 -4.25 10.64 6.58
N TYR A 143 -5.19 11.09 5.75
CA TYR A 143 -6.52 10.48 5.60
C TYR A 143 -6.49 9.15 4.84
N LEU A 144 -5.35 8.75 4.28
CA LEU A 144 -5.18 7.45 3.61
C LEU A 144 -4.76 6.35 4.59
N HIS A 145 -4.44 6.70 5.83
CA HIS A 145 -4.10 5.75 6.87
C HIS A 145 -5.35 5.23 7.60
N SER A 146 -5.36 3.92 7.88
CA SER A 146 -6.38 3.29 8.72
C SER A 146 -5.71 2.45 9.82
N PRO A 147 -6.01 2.71 11.11
CA PRO A 147 -7.10 3.55 11.62
C PRO A 147 -6.84 5.06 11.57
N ILE A 148 -7.90 5.88 11.52
CA ILE A 148 -7.80 7.35 11.49
C ILE A 148 -7.44 7.85 12.90
N PRO A 149 -6.25 8.42 13.13
CA PRO A 149 -5.86 8.90 14.45
C PRO A 149 -6.70 10.11 14.87
N GLY A 150 -6.99 10.23 16.17
CA GLY A 150 -7.68 11.40 16.72
C GLY A 150 -9.16 11.51 16.32
N CYS A 151 -9.84 10.39 16.04
CA CYS A 151 -11.26 10.37 15.70
C CYS A 151 -12.11 9.77 16.84
N PRO A 152 -12.71 10.60 17.73
CA PRO A 152 -13.50 10.10 18.86
C PRO A 152 -14.66 9.18 18.47
N ARG A 153 -15.23 9.37 17.28
CA ARG A 153 -16.30 8.51 16.77
C ARG A 153 -15.77 7.13 16.39
N TYR A 154 -14.56 7.04 15.81
CA TYR A 154 -13.92 5.76 15.51
C TYR A 154 -13.68 4.97 16.80
N ASP A 155 -13.10 5.60 17.82
CA ASP A 155 -12.84 4.95 19.12
C ASP A 155 -14.13 4.47 19.78
N ARG A 156 -15.20 5.28 19.73
CA ARG A 156 -16.52 4.89 20.24
C ARG A 156 -17.05 3.66 19.52
N ILE A 157 -17.01 3.64 18.18
CA ILE A 157 -17.48 2.50 17.39
C ILE A 157 -16.62 1.26 17.67
N GLN A 158 -15.30 1.39 17.75
CA GLN A 158 -14.41 0.27 18.06
C GLN A 158 -14.74 -0.33 19.43
N ASN A 159 -14.97 0.50 20.44
CA ASN A 159 -15.40 0.07 21.77
C ASN A 159 -16.78 -0.60 21.76
N GLU A 160 -17.74 -0.07 21.00
CA GLU A 160 -19.06 -0.68 20.79
C GLU A 160 -18.93 -2.06 20.10
N THR A 161 -18.09 -2.16 19.06
CA THR A 161 -17.84 -3.40 18.32
C THR A 161 -17.20 -4.48 19.20
N ILE A 162 -16.17 -4.14 19.97
CA ILE A 162 -15.50 -5.10 20.88
C ILE A 162 -16.49 -5.67 21.91
N LYS A 163 -17.46 -4.87 22.37
CA LYS A 163 -18.50 -5.32 23.32
C LYS A 163 -19.68 -6.03 22.65
N SER A 164 -19.76 -6.02 21.32
CA SER A 164 -20.88 -6.61 20.60
C SER A 164 -20.89 -8.14 20.75
N LYS A 165 -22.10 -8.72 20.76
CA LYS A 165 -22.30 -10.16 20.82
C LYS A 165 -21.53 -10.90 19.71
N ILE A 166 -21.59 -10.39 18.48
CA ILE A 166 -20.92 -10.96 17.32
C ILE A 166 -19.40 -11.04 17.56
N PHE A 167 -18.79 -9.95 18.00
CA PHE A 167 -17.35 -9.94 18.26
C PHE A 167 -16.96 -10.89 19.39
N GLN A 168 -17.74 -10.90 20.48
CA GLN A 168 -17.49 -11.79 21.60
C GLN A 168 -17.59 -13.26 21.19
N GLU A 169 -18.61 -13.65 20.44
CA GLU A 169 -18.80 -15.01 19.93
C GLU A 169 -17.62 -15.47 19.04
N VAL A 170 -17.09 -14.58 18.20
CA VAL A 170 -15.90 -14.86 17.39
C VAL A 170 -14.64 -14.96 18.25
N LEU A 171 -14.54 -14.17 19.32
CA LEU A 171 -13.38 -14.16 20.20
C LEU A 171 -13.33 -15.36 21.15
N GLN A 172 -14.49 -15.86 21.61
CA GLN A 172 -14.59 -16.91 22.64
C GLN A 172 -13.67 -18.12 22.40
N PRO A 173 -13.57 -18.72 21.19
CA PRO A 173 -12.73 -19.89 20.95
C PRO A 173 -11.23 -19.64 21.13
N TYR A 174 -10.79 -18.38 21.08
CA TYR A 174 -9.39 -17.97 21.19
C TYR A 174 -9.03 -17.39 22.55
N MET A 175 -10.03 -17.19 23.44
CA MET A 175 -9.74 -16.74 24.79
C MET A 175 -9.07 -17.88 25.55
N PRO A 176 -7.90 -17.64 26.18
CA PRO A 176 -7.33 -18.64 27.06
C PRO A 176 -8.34 -18.95 28.16
N PRO A 177 -8.38 -20.20 28.68
CA PRO A 177 -9.14 -20.48 29.89
C PRO A 177 -8.72 -19.47 30.95
N ILE A 178 -9.69 -18.91 31.68
CA ILE A 178 -9.46 -17.88 32.70
C ILE A 178 -8.48 -18.46 33.74
N SER A 179 -7.18 -18.22 33.53
CA SER A 179 -6.14 -18.57 34.48
C SER A 179 -6.03 -17.40 35.45
N PRO A 180 -6.04 -17.63 36.77
CA PRO A 180 -5.79 -16.57 37.76
C PRO A 180 -4.34 -16.04 37.71
N THR A 181 -3.51 -16.55 36.80
CA THR A 181 -2.12 -16.10 36.64
C THR A 181 -2.07 -15.01 35.58
N PRO A 182 -1.58 -13.80 35.88
CA PRO A 182 -1.47 -12.74 34.88
C PRO A 182 -0.57 -13.23 33.75
N LEU A 183 -1.10 -13.32 32.53
CA LEU A 183 -0.25 -13.40 31.35
C LEU A 183 0.60 -12.14 31.33
N LEU A 184 1.92 -12.32 31.18
CA LEU A 184 2.93 -11.27 31.05
C LEU A 184 2.77 -10.51 29.71
N PHE A 185 1.59 -9.95 29.46
CA PHE A 185 1.37 -8.88 28.49
C PHE A 185 1.31 -7.57 29.27
N THR A 186 2.46 -7.16 29.83
CA THR A 186 2.62 -5.76 30.19
C THR A 186 2.64 -4.97 28.90
N SER A 187 1.69 -4.05 28.74
CA SER A 187 1.71 -3.03 27.68
C SER A 187 3.09 -2.35 27.63
N PRO A 188 3.62 -2.00 26.45
CA PRO A 188 4.77 -1.13 26.39
C PRO A 188 4.37 0.20 27.02
N SER A 189 5.17 0.64 27.99
CA SER A 189 5.12 2.01 28.53
C SER A 189 5.15 3.02 27.37
N PRO A 190 4.38 4.13 27.41
CA PRO A 190 4.45 5.16 26.39
C PRO A 190 5.86 5.76 26.42
N ARG A 191 6.69 5.43 25.42
CA ARG A 191 7.97 6.11 25.24
C ARG A 191 7.67 7.51 24.73
N ASN A 192 8.03 8.50 25.56
CA ASN A 192 8.04 9.91 25.21
C ASN A 192 8.76 10.13 23.87
N SER A 193 8.11 10.90 23.01
CA SER A 193 8.66 11.49 21.79
C SER A 193 9.90 12.33 22.12
N LEU A 194 11.01 12.03 21.43
CA LEU A 194 12.05 13.00 21.09
C LEU A 194 11.96 13.26 19.59
#